data_AF-A0A7S1RTR1-F1
#
_entry.id   AF-A0A7S1RTR1-F1
#
_cell.length_a   1.000
_cell.length_b   1.000
_cell.length_c   1.000
_cell.angle_alpha   90.00
_cell.angle_beta   90.00
_cell.angle_gamma   90.00
#
_symmetry.space_group_name_H-M   'P 1'
#
loop_
_entity.id
_entity.type
_entity.pdbx_description
1 polymer ?
#
loop_
_entity_poly.entity_id
_entity_poly.type
_entity_poly.pdbx_seq_one_letter_code
_entity_poly.pdbx_strand_id
1 'polypeptide(L)'
;FGSSIALPARSHTSSPPNPRRLCAPLALPEQDMQRLVGSLLLCLGVAAGFRSGAQLPRFTAEDASEDTAILESDGVWWAHLGDYVYHAPPSSSGLSSHVGDYYYAFGSAEALPQELRGRRVGGQGRLHIFHLPEGPSMLQVSATKGNRRTAISTLQQVTDRMKLSHSFPVYQLDPSYKSHMSDSAMELEKKAVSLLTADGIMAELKEITSFDSRSFMDSKASKSVQDFLQKKFEDMGYTTCEHEFMNGGPATNIVAYEPGTEHSEGLVVLGAHYD
;
A
#
# COMPACT_ATOMS: atom_id res chain seq x y z
N PHE A 1 -12.75 -46.05 -24.47
CA PHE A 1 -13.57 -45.02 -23.81
C PHE A 1 -12.66 -43.87 -23.43
N GLY A 2 -12.41 -42.98 -24.39
CA GLY A 2 -11.62 -41.78 -24.22
C GLY A 2 -12.30 -40.67 -25.02
N SER A 3 -12.73 -39.62 -24.33
CA SER A 3 -13.36 -38.46 -24.95
C SER A 3 -12.42 -37.28 -24.76
N SER A 4 -11.67 -36.97 -25.82
CA SER A 4 -10.95 -35.71 -25.98
C SER A 4 -11.95 -34.58 -26.17
N ILE A 5 -11.90 -33.57 -25.30
CA ILE A 5 -12.59 -32.30 -25.50
C ILE A 5 -11.63 -31.40 -26.29
N ALA A 6 -11.91 -31.22 -27.57
CA ALA A 6 -11.22 -30.25 -28.42
C ALA A 6 -11.80 -28.84 -28.15
N LEU A 7 -10.95 -27.91 -27.76
CA LEU A 7 -11.28 -26.48 -27.77
C LEU A 7 -11.12 -25.93 -29.20
N PRO A 8 -12.00 -25.03 -29.67
CA PRO A 8 -11.89 -24.47 -31.00
C PRO A 8 -10.71 -23.50 -31.08
N ALA A 9 -9.88 -23.68 -32.11
CA ALA A 9 -8.83 -22.74 -32.48
C ALA A 9 -9.45 -21.41 -32.94
N ARG A 10 -9.13 -20.31 -32.25
CA ARG A 10 -9.42 -18.95 -32.70
C ARG A 10 -8.57 -18.66 -33.95
N SER A 11 -9.22 -18.45 -35.08
CA SER A 11 -8.57 -17.96 -36.30
C SER A 11 -8.12 -16.51 -36.09
N HIS A 12 -6.80 -16.26 -36.10
CA HIS A 12 -6.24 -14.92 -36.18
C HIS A 12 -6.52 -14.33 -37.56
N THR A 13 -7.54 -13.48 -37.65
CA THR A 13 -7.68 -12.53 -38.76
C THR A 13 -6.77 -11.35 -38.50
N SER A 14 -5.81 -11.13 -39.39
CA SER A 14 -4.90 -10.00 -39.39
C SER A 14 -5.67 -8.69 -39.59
N SER A 15 -5.88 -7.94 -38.51
CA SER A 15 -6.39 -6.57 -38.56
C SER A 15 -5.28 -5.60 -39.03
N PRO A 16 -5.62 -4.54 -39.80
CA PRO A 16 -4.67 -3.51 -40.21
C PRO A 16 -4.14 -2.72 -39.00
N PRO A 17 -2.99 -2.01 -39.12
CA PRO A 17 -2.41 -1.26 -38.01
C PRO A 17 -3.39 -0.19 -37.51
N ASN A 18 -3.75 -0.30 -36.23
CA ASN A 18 -4.71 0.56 -35.56
C ASN A 18 -4.08 1.97 -35.42
N PRO A 19 -4.68 3.04 -35.95
CA PRO A 19 -4.18 4.39 -35.73
C PRO A 19 -4.24 4.70 -34.23
N ARG A 20 -3.14 5.21 -33.66
CA ARG A 20 -3.02 5.58 -32.25
C ARG A 20 -4.26 6.37 -31.80
N ARG A 21 -5.07 5.78 -30.92
CA ARG A 21 -6.25 6.43 -30.35
C ARG A 21 -5.84 7.12 -29.07
N LEU A 22 -5.69 8.44 -29.13
CA LEU A 22 -5.66 9.27 -27.93
C LEU A 22 -7.02 9.11 -27.24
N CYS A 23 -7.02 8.81 -25.95
CA CYS A 23 -8.25 8.90 -25.18
C CYS A 23 -8.70 10.36 -25.16
N ALA A 24 -9.97 10.61 -25.48
CA ALA A 24 -10.53 11.94 -25.27
C ALA A 24 -10.32 12.30 -23.79
N PRO A 25 -9.74 13.46 -23.48
CA PRO A 25 -9.52 13.85 -22.09
C PRO A 25 -10.87 13.86 -21.38
N LEU A 26 -11.01 13.04 -20.34
CA LEU A 26 -12.08 13.20 -19.36
C LEU A 26 -11.85 14.55 -18.70
N ALA A 27 -12.57 15.57 -19.18
CA ALA A 27 -12.49 16.93 -18.69
C ALA A 27 -12.95 16.95 -17.23
N LEU A 28 -12.00 16.84 -16.30
CA LEU A 28 -12.21 17.22 -14.92
C LEU A 28 -12.17 18.76 -14.87
N PRO A 29 -13.10 19.41 -14.15
CA PRO A 29 -13.15 20.87 -14.08
C PRO A 29 -11.85 21.41 -13.46
N GLU A 30 -11.14 22.24 -14.23
CA GLU A 30 -9.98 23.00 -13.78
C GLU A 30 -10.41 23.93 -12.64
N GLN A 31 -9.93 23.68 -11.42
CA GLN A 31 -9.87 24.70 -10.39
C GLN A 31 -8.43 25.17 -10.20
N ASP A 32 -8.24 26.44 -10.54
CA ASP A 32 -7.21 27.40 -10.18
C ASP A 32 -6.02 26.87 -9.35
N MET A 33 -4.86 26.82 -9.99
CA MET A 33 -3.57 26.70 -9.33
C MET A 33 -2.66 27.86 -9.75
N GLN A 34 -2.94 29.04 -9.18
CA GLN A 34 -1.98 30.14 -9.10
C GLN A 34 -1.55 30.32 -7.64
N ARG A 35 -0.29 29.99 -7.33
CA ARG A 35 0.69 30.96 -6.79
C ARG A 35 2.04 30.30 -6.54
N LEU A 36 3.02 30.93 -7.19
CA LEU A 36 4.45 30.67 -7.18
C LEU A 36 5.12 31.23 -5.91
N VAL A 37 6.19 30.54 -5.51
CA VAL A 37 7.50 31.03 -5.04
C VAL A 37 7.56 31.88 -3.77
N GLY A 38 8.31 31.33 -2.80
CA GLY A 38 9.11 32.13 -1.89
C GLY A 38 9.49 31.40 -0.61
N SER A 39 10.66 30.76 -0.59
CA SER A 39 11.64 30.86 0.52
C SER A 39 12.73 29.79 0.38
N LEU A 40 13.88 30.23 -0.09
CA LEU A 40 15.16 29.55 0.04
C LEU A 40 15.85 30.16 1.27
N LEU A 41 15.87 29.48 2.40
CA LEU A 41 16.62 29.93 3.57
C LEU A 41 17.15 28.75 4.41
N LEU A 42 18.48 28.73 4.53
CA LEU A 42 19.31 28.21 5.62
C LEU A 42 18.97 26.82 6.23
N CYS A 43 19.66 25.79 5.76
CA CYS A 43 19.99 24.63 6.59
C CYS A 43 21.44 24.77 7.10
N LEU A 44 21.63 25.60 8.13
CA LEU A 44 22.83 25.56 8.95
C LEU A 44 22.69 24.40 9.94
N GLY A 45 23.70 23.53 9.96
CA GLY A 45 23.72 22.27 10.68
C GLY A 45 23.46 22.41 12.18
N VAL A 46 22.35 21.81 12.61
CA VAL A 46 22.19 21.35 13.99
C VAL A 46 22.24 19.83 13.90
N ALA A 47 23.41 19.26 14.14
CA ALA A 47 23.53 17.86 14.54
C ALA A 47 22.96 17.75 15.97
N ALA A 48 21.63 17.88 16.09
CA ALA A 48 20.92 17.51 17.29
C ALA A 48 21.09 16.00 17.39
N GLY A 49 21.86 15.55 18.39
CA GLY A 49 21.91 14.14 18.73
C GLY A 49 20.47 13.63 18.82
N PHE A 50 20.11 12.71 17.93
CA PHE A 50 18.85 12.00 18.00
C PHE A 50 18.83 11.35 19.37
N ARG A 51 18.20 12.00 20.35
CA ARG A 51 17.85 11.36 21.61
C ARG A 51 16.97 10.21 21.17
N SER A 52 17.48 8.98 21.28
CA SER A 52 16.68 7.78 21.10
C SER A 52 15.42 8.00 21.94
N GLY A 53 14.29 8.20 21.27
CA GLY A 53 13.02 8.37 21.95
C GLY A 53 12.81 7.20 22.90
N ALA A 54 12.19 7.47 24.06
CA ALA A 54 11.92 6.42 25.03
C ALA A 54 11.28 5.22 24.32
N GLN A 55 11.91 4.05 24.45
CA GLN A 55 11.42 2.80 23.88
C GLN A 55 10.61 2.07 24.94
N LEU A 56 9.58 1.36 24.50
CA LEU A 56 8.89 0.39 25.34
C LEU A 56 9.86 -0.74 25.71
N PRO A 57 9.83 -1.21 26.97
CA PRO A 57 10.44 -2.48 27.34
C PRO A 57 9.90 -3.62 26.46
N ARG A 58 10.76 -4.56 26.12
CA ARG A 58 10.42 -5.72 25.29
C ARG A 58 11.32 -6.91 25.56
N PHE A 59 10.80 -8.10 25.30
CA PHE A 59 11.55 -9.36 25.22
C PHE A 59 11.10 -10.16 24.00
N THR A 60 11.88 -11.18 23.64
CA THR A 60 11.62 -12.08 22.52
C THR A 60 10.45 -13.00 22.79
N ALA A 61 9.62 -13.27 21.79
CA ALA A 61 8.44 -14.13 21.92
C ALA A 61 8.78 -15.57 22.34
N GLU A 62 10.00 -16.03 22.05
CA GLU A 62 10.51 -17.34 22.46
C GLU A 62 10.56 -17.50 24.00
N ASP A 63 10.80 -16.40 24.72
CA ASP A 63 10.88 -16.36 26.18
C ASP A 63 9.52 -16.05 26.85
N ALA A 64 8.46 -15.90 26.05
CA ALA A 64 7.28 -15.20 26.51
C ALA A 64 6.44 -15.93 27.54
N SER A 65 6.49 -17.26 27.65
CA SER A 65 5.53 -18.00 28.50
C SER A 65 5.69 -17.70 29.98
N GLU A 66 6.92 -17.59 30.48
CA GLU A 66 7.19 -17.30 31.89
C GLU A 66 7.08 -15.80 32.16
N ASP A 67 7.68 -14.97 31.30
CA ASP A 67 7.69 -13.52 31.45
C ASP A 67 6.29 -12.91 31.36
N THR A 68 5.44 -13.37 30.43
CA THR A 68 4.05 -12.85 30.34
C THR A 68 3.22 -13.26 31.55
N ALA A 69 3.45 -14.44 32.14
CA ALA A 69 2.75 -14.86 33.35
C ALA A 69 3.09 -13.96 34.55
N ILE A 70 4.35 -13.53 34.68
CA ILE A 70 4.77 -12.57 35.71
C ILE A 70 4.09 -11.22 35.48
N LEU A 71 4.13 -10.70 34.26
CA LEU A 71 3.46 -9.43 33.92
C LEU A 71 1.96 -9.47 34.22
N GLU A 72 1.29 -10.58 33.90
CA GLU A 72 -0.13 -10.77 34.22
C GLU A 72 -0.40 -10.78 35.72
N SER A 73 0.45 -11.46 36.50
CA SER A 73 0.37 -11.48 37.97
C SER A 73 0.53 -10.07 38.56
N ASP A 74 1.39 -9.25 37.96
CA ASP A 74 1.67 -7.89 38.40
C ASP A 74 0.65 -6.86 37.87
N GLY A 75 -0.33 -7.29 37.06
CA GLY A 75 -1.32 -6.39 36.44
C GLY A 75 -0.70 -5.45 35.39
N VAL A 76 0.46 -5.82 34.84
CA VAL A 76 1.18 -5.08 33.82
C VAL A 76 0.65 -5.52 32.45
N TRP A 77 0.14 -4.56 31.67
CA TRP A 77 -0.32 -4.86 30.33
C TRP A 77 0.85 -5.27 29.43
N TRP A 78 0.56 -6.15 28.48
CA TRP A 78 1.52 -6.55 27.46
C TRP A 78 0.83 -6.76 26.10
N ALA A 79 1.60 -6.68 25.02
CA ALA A 79 1.15 -6.93 23.67
C ALA A 79 2.25 -7.65 22.88
N HIS A 80 1.89 -8.74 22.22
CA HIS A 80 2.76 -9.52 21.34
C HIS A 80 2.64 -9.00 19.92
N LEU A 81 3.71 -8.44 19.37
CA LEU A 81 3.75 -7.77 18.07
C LEU A 81 4.94 -8.29 17.25
N GLY A 82 4.67 -9.22 16.34
CA GLY A 82 5.72 -9.91 15.59
C GLY A 82 6.45 -10.94 16.47
N ASP A 83 7.77 -10.78 16.60
CA ASP A 83 8.64 -11.67 17.37
C ASP A 83 8.96 -11.12 18.76
N TYR A 84 8.30 -10.03 19.17
CA TYR A 84 8.55 -9.36 20.43
C TYR A 84 7.27 -9.15 21.22
N VAL A 85 7.37 -9.30 22.54
CA VAL A 85 6.36 -8.86 23.48
C VAL A 85 6.80 -7.52 24.05
N TYR A 86 5.94 -6.51 23.90
CA TYR A 86 6.09 -5.19 24.50
C TYR A 86 5.19 -5.11 25.73
N HIS A 87 5.61 -4.37 26.75
CA HIS A 87 4.82 -4.26 27.97
C HIS A 87 4.87 -2.85 28.57
N ALA A 88 4.02 -2.61 29.58
CA ALA A 88 3.96 -1.30 30.23
C ALA A 88 5.36 -0.88 30.72
N PRO A 89 5.75 0.37 30.45
CA PRO A 89 7.02 0.88 30.89
C PRO A 89 6.97 1.24 32.39
N PRO A 90 8.12 1.24 33.09
CA PRO A 90 8.16 1.72 34.47
C PRO A 90 7.79 3.20 34.53
N SER A 91 7.20 3.66 35.64
CA SER A 91 6.75 5.06 35.81
C SER A 91 7.87 6.10 35.67
N SER A 92 9.14 5.68 35.81
CA SER A 92 10.33 6.53 35.62
C SER A 92 10.72 6.76 34.16
N SER A 93 10.12 6.06 33.20
CA SER A 93 10.49 6.10 31.78
C SER A 93 10.04 7.37 31.04
N GLY A 94 9.09 8.12 31.60
CA GLY A 94 8.42 9.24 30.90
C GLY A 94 7.38 8.80 29.86
N LEU A 95 7.13 7.50 29.73
CA LEU A 95 6.03 6.93 28.96
C LEU A 95 4.84 6.60 29.87
N SER A 96 3.62 6.62 29.35
CA SER A 96 2.42 6.26 30.12
C SER A 96 2.40 4.78 30.45
N SER A 97 1.97 4.41 31.65
CA SER A 97 1.71 3.01 31.99
C SER A 97 0.35 2.52 31.49
N HIS A 98 -0.48 3.38 30.89
CA HIS A 98 -1.82 3.03 30.43
C HIS A 98 -1.82 2.51 28.98
N VAL A 99 -2.34 1.30 28.74
CA VAL A 99 -2.35 0.67 27.41
C VAL A 99 -3.12 1.49 26.37
N GLY A 100 -4.14 2.23 26.79
CA GLY A 100 -4.96 3.08 25.91
C GLY A 100 -4.19 4.21 25.24
N ASP A 101 -3.01 4.55 25.74
CA ASP A 101 -2.16 5.61 25.19
C ASP A 101 -1.26 5.10 24.05
N TYR A 102 -1.36 3.82 23.68
CA TYR A 102 -0.53 3.19 22.67
C TYR A 102 -1.33 2.81 21.44
N TYR A 103 -0.76 3.09 20.28
CA TYR A 103 -1.35 2.81 18.98
C TYR A 103 -0.33 2.14 18.08
N TYR A 104 -0.79 1.31 17.16
CA TYR A 104 0.06 0.71 16.15
C TYR A 104 -0.43 0.99 14.73
N ALA A 105 0.50 0.94 13.77
CA ALA A 105 0.20 0.97 12.35
C ALA A 105 1.20 0.13 11.55
N PHE A 106 0.78 -0.31 10.36
CA PHE A 106 1.61 -0.99 9.37
C PHE A 106 2.05 -0.01 8.28
N GLY A 107 3.33 0.02 7.92
CA GLY A 107 3.85 0.96 6.93
C GLY A 107 5.33 0.75 6.63
N SER A 108 5.89 1.54 5.71
CA SER A 108 7.36 1.70 5.67
C SER A 108 7.76 2.68 6.77
N ALA A 109 8.93 2.51 7.40
CA ALA A 109 9.44 3.50 8.35
C ALA A 109 9.64 4.87 7.69
N GLU A 110 9.99 4.87 6.40
CA GLU A 110 10.13 6.08 5.58
C GLU A 110 8.80 6.80 5.36
N ALA A 111 7.69 6.06 5.37
CA ALA A 111 6.33 6.58 5.21
C ALA A 111 5.82 7.32 6.45
N LEU A 112 6.49 7.20 7.61
CA LEU A 112 6.05 7.86 8.83
C LEU A 112 6.21 9.38 8.70
N PRO A 113 5.14 10.18 8.92
CA PRO A 113 5.25 11.61 9.14
C PRO A 113 6.22 11.93 10.28
N GLN A 114 6.82 13.12 10.25
CA GLN A 114 7.83 13.52 11.24
C GLN A 114 7.28 13.46 12.67
N GLU A 115 6.00 13.81 12.85
CA GLU A 115 5.27 13.76 14.10
C GLU A 115 5.20 12.33 14.65
N LEU A 116 4.85 11.36 13.80
CA LEU A 116 4.79 9.95 14.19
C LEU A 116 6.15 9.35 14.43
N ARG A 117 7.20 9.77 13.68
CA ARG A 117 8.58 9.32 13.95
C ARG A 117 9.03 9.70 15.36
N GLY A 118 8.71 10.91 15.82
CA GLY A 118 9.05 11.38 17.16
C GLY A 118 8.26 10.68 18.28
N ARG A 119 7.11 10.10 17.96
CA ARG A 119 6.23 9.37 18.90
C ARG A 119 6.42 7.85 18.85
N ARG A 120 7.27 7.34 17.96
CA ARG A 120 7.50 5.90 17.81
C ARG A 120 8.29 5.36 19.01
N VAL A 121 7.68 4.42 19.73
CA VAL A 121 8.22 3.81 20.96
C VAL A 121 8.55 2.32 20.78
N GLY A 122 8.32 1.76 19.60
CA GLY A 122 8.67 0.36 19.31
C GLY A 122 8.20 -0.11 17.93
N GLY A 123 8.15 -1.43 17.77
CA GLY A 123 7.67 -2.13 16.58
C GLY A 123 8.77 -2.84 15.79
N GLN A 124 8.37 -3.75 14.91
CA GLN A 124 9.25 -4.62 14.13
C GLN A 124 8.90 -4.58 12.64
N GLY A 125 9.92 -4.43 11.79
CA GLY A 125 9.75 -4.38 10.34
C GLY A 125 8.80 -3.25 9.93
N ARG A 126 7.64 -3.63 9.37
CA ARG A 126 6.60 -2.69 8.93
C ARG A 126 5.61 -2.30 10.03
N LEU A 127 5.67 -2.95 11.18
CA LEU A 127 4.80 -2.67 12.30
C LEU A 127 5.47 -1.63 13.20
N HIS A 128 4.73 -0.59 13.57
CA HIS A 128 5.22 0.51 14.39
C HIS A 128 4.29 0.70 15.59
N ILE A 129 4.85 0.97 16.76
CA ILE A 129 4.10 1.32 17.98
C ILE A 129 4.39 2.78 18.31
N PHE A 130 3.34 3.53 18.61
CA PHE A 130 3.38 4.95 18.95
C PHE A 130 2.77 5.19 20.32
N HIS A 131 3.33 6.15 21.07
CA HIS A 131 2.77 6.65 22.32
C HIS A 131 2.04 7.98 22.06
N LEU A 132 0.71 7.96 22.14
CA LEU A 132 -0.21 9.04 21.83
C LEU A 132 -1.23 9.21 22.99
N PRO A 133 -0.81 9.72 24.15
CA PRO A 133 -1.68 9.84 25.33
C PRO A 133 -2.85 10.80 25.12
N GLU A 134 -2.71 11.76 24.20
CA GLU A 134 -3.79 12.66 23.82
C GLU A 134 -4.69 12.09 22.70
N GLY A 135 -4.46 10.85 22.28
CA GLY A 135 -5.16 10.16 21.20
C GLY A 135 -4.67 10.52 19.79
N PRO A 136 -5.16 9.81 18.75
CA PRO A 136 -4.74 10.01 17.36
C PRO A 136 -5.32 11.28 16.74
N SER A 137 -6.37 11.87 17.32
CA SER A 137 -6.99 13.12 16.87
C SER A 137 -6.04 14.32 16.88
N MET A 138 -4.99 14.26 17.70
CA MET A 138 -3.93 15.26 17.74
C MET A 138 -3.02 15.22 16.52
N LEU A 139 -2.99 14.09 15.83
CA LEU A 139 -2.22 13.98 14.61
C LEU A 139 -3.08 14.60 13.50
N GLN A 140 -2.76 15.86 13.15
CA GLN A 140 -3.23 16.49 11.91
C GLN A 140 -2.56 15.84 10.69
N VAL A 141 -2.50 14.50 10.65
CA VAL A 141 -2.05 13.78 9.47
C VAL A 141 -3.18 13.93 8.46
N SER A 142 -3.09 14.99 7.67
CA SER A 142 -3.76 15.02 6.38
C SER A 142 -3.35 13.72 5.72
N ALA A 143 -4.31 12.83 5.43
CA ALA A 143 -4.02 11.55 4.78
C ALA A 143 -3.21 11.84 3.53
N THR A 144 -1.89 11.68 3.62
CA THR A 144 -1.00 11.92 2.49
C THR A 144 -1.41 10.89 1.47
N LYS A 145 -1.93 11.35 0.32
CA LYS A 145 -2.18 10.52 -0.85
C LYS A 145 -0.85 9.88 -1.23
N GLY A 146 -0.58 8.71 -0.65
CA GLY A 146 0.70 8.02 -0.72
C GLY A 146 0.50 6.68 -1.40
N ASN A 147 1.49 6.24 -2.16
CA ASN A 147 1.55 4.89 -2.68
C ASN A 147 1.72 3.88 -1.51
N ARG A 148 1.56 2.58 -1.75
CA ARG A 148 1.69 1.53 -0.71
C ARG A 148 3.04 1.54 0.05
N ARG A 149 4.06 2.22 -0.48
CA ARG A 149 5.39 2.38 0.14
C ARG A 149 5.50 3.66 0.98
N THR A 150 4.67 4.67 0.72
CA THR A 150 4.62 5.95 1.44
C THR A 150 3.36 6.13 2.29
N ALA A 151 2.49 5.11 2.35
CA ALA A 151 1.33 5.07 3.22
C ALA A 151 1.59 4.21 4.47
N ILE A 152 0.97 4.61 5.57
CA ILE A 152 0.77 3.79 6.76
C ILE A 152 -0.71 3.43 6.89
N SER A 153 -1.01 2.28 7.50
CA SER A 153 -2.38 1.92 7.85
C SER A 153 -2.96 2.94 8.83
N THR A 154 -4.29 2.93 8.97
CA THR A 154 -4.96 3.61 10.07
C THR A 154 -4.36 3.17 11.40
N LEU A 155 -4.21 4.12 12.32
CA LEU A 155 -3.79 3.85 13.69
C LEU A 155 -4.86 3.04 14.41
N GLN A 156 -4.46 1.92 14.98
CA GLN A 156 -5.31 1.08 15.82
C GLN A 156 -4.77 1.09 17.23
N GLN A 157 -5.65 1.15 18.23
CA GLN A 157 -5.24 1.15 19.63
C GLN A 157 -4.70 -0.23 20.01
N VAL A 158 -3.60 -0.25 20.77
CA VAL A 158 -3.08 -1.47 21.39
C VAL A 158 -4.03 -1.83 22.54
N THR A 159 -4.34 -3.11 22.70
CA THR A 159 -5.11 -3.61 23.84
C THR A 159 -4.27 -4.54 24.69
N ASP A 160 -4.64 -4.70 25.96
CA ASP A 160 -3.98 -5.67 26.83
C ASP A 160 -4.09 -7.08 26.22
N ARG A 161 -2.98 -7.83 26.28
CA ARG A 161 -2.80 -9.19 25.74
C ARG A 161 -3.04 -9.31 24.24
N MET A 162 -2.97 -8.20 23.49
CA MET A 162 -3.09 -8.20 22.04
C MET A 162 -1.99 -9.07 21.41
N LYS A 163 -2.36 -9.90 20.42
CA LYS A 163 -1.42 -10.69 19.64
C LYS A 163 -1.57 -10.34 18.17
N LEU A 164 -0.54 -9.71 17.61
CA LEU A 164 -0.47 -9.33 16.21
C LEU A 164 0.68 -10.08 15.55
N SER A 165 0.33 -10.86 14.53
CA SER A 165 1.33 -11.47 13.65
C SER A 165 2.00 -10.39 12.80
N HIS A 166 3.21 -10.70 12.35
CA HIS A 166 3.97 -9.89 11.38
C HIS A 166 3.34 -9.88 9.97
N SER A 167 2.28 -10.68 9.74
CA SER A 167 1.51 -10.65 8.49
C SER A 167 0.62 -9.41 8.42
N PHE A 168 0.32 -8.94 7.20
CA PHE A 168 -0.72 -7.93 7.02
C PHE A 168 -2.01 -8.37 7.71
N PRO A 169 -2.74 -7.45 8.36
CA PRO A 169 -3.98 -7.79 9.04
C PRO A 169 -4.95 -8.42 8.05
N VAL A 170 -5.53 -9.55 8.44
CA VAL A 170 -6.67 -10.12 7.72
C VAL A 170 -7.84 -9.19 7.97
N TYR A 171 -8.24 -8.43 6.96
CA TYR A 171 -9.44 -7.60 7.03
C TYR A 171 -10.64 -8.52 7.21
N GLN A 172 -11.21 -8.51 8.43
CA GLN A 172 -12.46 -9.21 8.66
C GLN A 172 -13.57 -8.42 7.96
N LEU A 173 -14.27 -9.09 7.06
CA LEU A 173 -15.47 -8.52 6.46
C LEU A 173 -16.51 -8.30 7.57
N ASP A 174 -17.26 -7.20 7.47
CA ASP A 174 -18.41 -6.98 8.34
C ASP A 174 -19.33 -8.21 8.26
N PRO A 175 -19.83 -8.77 9.38
CA PRO A 175 -20.74 -9.91 9.34
C PRO A 175 -22.00 -9.68 8.50
N SER A 176 -22.38 -8.42 8.27
CA SER A 176 -23.49 -8.01 7.41
C SER A 176 -23.13 -7.91 5.93
N TYR A 177 -21.85 -7.96 5.56
CA TYR A 177 -21.41 -7.92 4.18
C TYR A 177 -21.99 -9.11 3.41
N LYS A 178 -22.72 -8.81 2.34
CA LYS A 178 -23.20 -9.79 1.38
C LYS A 178 -22.50 -9.52 0.05
N SER A 179 -21.79 -10.51 -0.45
CA SER A 179 -21.29 -10.45 -1.82
C SER A 179 -22.48 -10.32 -2.77
N HIS A 180 -22.44 -9.34 -3.66
CA HIS A 180 -23.42 -9.21 -4.73
C HIS A 180 -23.06 -10.08 -5.94
N MET A 181 -21.95 -10.83 -5.88
CA MET A 181 -21.54 -11.74 -6.92
C MET A 181 -22.38 -13.03 -6.86
N SER A 182 -22.73 -13.57 -8.02
CA SER A 182 -23.28 -14.91 -8.12
C SER A 182 -22.25 -15.96 -7.68
N ASP A 183 -22.70 -17.16 -7.32
CA ASP A 183 -21.79 -18.27 -6.99
C ASP A 183 -20.78 -18.54 -8.12
N SER A 184 -21.24 -18.46 -9.38
CA SER A 184 -20.36 -18.61 -10.55
C SER A 184 -19.30 -17.51 -10.65
N ALA A 185 -19.65 -16.26 -10.33
CA ALA A 185 -18.72 -15.15 -10.32
C ALA A 185 -17.72 -15.27 -9.15
N MET A 186 -18.15 -15.73 -7.98
CA MET A 186 -17.27 -16.03 -6.85
C MET A 186 -16.28 -17.16 -7.18
N GLU A 187 -16.71 -18.23 -7.84
CA GLU A 187 -15.78 -19.29 -8.27
C GLU A 187 -14.78 -18.79 -9.32
N LEU A 188 -15.22 -17.90 -10.22
CA LEU A 188 -14.31 -17.26 -11.17
C LEU A 188 -13.30 -16.35 -10.46
N GLU A 189 -13.74 -15.56 -9.49
CA GLU A 189 -12.88 -14.71 -8.67
C GLU A 189 -11.85 -15.55 -7.92
N LYS A 190 -12.27 -16.62 -7.21
CA LYS A 190 -11.35 -17.53 -6.51
C LYS A 190 -10.31 -18.13 -7.46
N LYS A 191 -10.74 -18.51 -8.67
CA LYS A 191 -9.84 -19.01 -9.71
C LYS A 191 -8.87 -17.92 -10.19
N ALA A 192 -9.32 -16.69 -10.37
CA ALA A 192 -8.43 -15.58 -10.74
C ALA A 192 -7.43 -15.26 -9.62
N VAL A 193 -7.89 -15.21 -8.37
CA VAL A 193 -7.05 -14.97 -7.18
C VAL A 193 -6.01 -16.07 -6.99
N SER A 194 -6.36 -17.33 -7.26
CA SER A 194 -5.40 -18.45 -7.12
C SER A 194 -4.27 -18.41 -8.15
N LEU A 195 -4.44 -17.69 -9.26
CA LEU A 195 -3.37 -17.43 -10.23
C LEU A 195 -2.38 -16.37 -9.74
N LEU A 196 -2.74 -15.57 -8.72
CA LEU A 196 -1.87 -14.57 -8.10
C LEU A 196 -0.86 -15.24 -7.17
N THR A 197 0.16 -15.84 -7.75
CA THR A 197 1.27 -16.47 -7.03
C THR A 197 2.43 -15.50 -6.84
N ALA A 198 3.24 -15.71 -5.80
CA ALA A 198 4.46 -14.92 -5.60
C ALA A 198 5.39 -14.99 -6.81
N ASP A 199 5.55 -16.18 -7.40
CA ASP A 199 6.38 -16.38 -8.60
C ASP A 199 5.81 -15.65 -9.82
N GLY A 200 4.49 -15.71 -10.04
CA GLY A 200 3.84 -14.96 -11.12
C GLY A 200 4.03 -13.45 -10.97
N ILE A 201 3.82 -12.92 -9.76
CA ILE A 201 4.05 -11.49 -9.47
C ILE A 201 5.53 -11.13 -9.68
N MET A 202 6.46 -11.99 -9.26
CA MET A 202 7.89 -11.73 -9.44
C MET A 202 8.33 -11.83 -10.89
N ALA A 203 7.72 -12.68 -11.71
CA ALA A 203 7.96 -12.74 -13.15
C ALA A 203 7.53 -11.43 -13.82
N GLU A 204 6.32 -10.96 -13.51
CA GLU A 204 5.80 -9.66 -13.96
C GLU A 204 6.70 -8.50 -13.54
N LEU A 205 7.13 -8.49 -12.27
CA LEU A 205 8.04 -7.47 -11.75
C LEU A 205 9.39 -7.49 -12.47
N LYS A 206 9.96 -8.69 -12.71
CA LYS A 206 11.24 -8.85 -13.40
C LYS A 206 11.20 -8.29 -14.82
N GLU A 207 10.13 -8.58 -15.57
CA GLU A 207 9.96 -8.06 -16.93
C GLU A 207 9.95 -6.53 -16.93
N ILE A 208 9.08 -5.91 -16.13
CA ILE A 208 9.01 -4.45 -16.10
C ILE A 208 10.26 -3.82 -15.51
N THR A 209 11.02 -4.48 -14.62
CA THR A 209 12.30 -3.95 -14.10
C THR A 209 13.51 -4.26 -14.98
N SER A 210 13.33 -4.95 -16.11
CA SER A 210 14.44 -5.28 -17.02
C SER A 210 14.86 -4.10 -17.92
N PHE A 211 14.05 -3.05 -17.98
CA PHE A 211 14.39 -1.82 -18.71
C PHE A 211 15.51 -1.05 -17.99
N ASP A 212 16.47 -0.53 -18.76
CA ASP A 212 17.60 0.25 -18.22
C ASP A 212 17.17 1.44 -17.35
N SER A 213 16.04 2.06 -17.71
CA SER A 213 15.39 3.12 -16.96
C SER A 213 13.89 3.09 -17.20
N ARG A 214 13.12 3.60 -16.24
CA ARG A 214 11.69 3.91 -16.40
C ARG A 214 11.35 5.34 -16.02
N SER A 215 12.38 6.12 -15.67
CA SER A 215 12.20 7.49 -15.21
C SER A 215 11.43 8.31 -16.23
N PHE A 216 10.42 9.04 -15.78
CA PHE A 216 9.68 9.99 -16.64
C PHE A 216 10.57 11.10 -17.20
N MET A 217 11.77 11.33 -16.63
CA MET A 217 12.77 12.28 -17.13
C MET A 217 13.53 11.77 -18.37
N ASP A 218 13.50 10.47 -18.64
CA ASP A 218 14.08 9.86 -19.85
C ASP A 218 12.95 9.47 -20.81
N SER A 219 12.63 10.37 -21.74
CA SER A 219 11.52 10.19 -22.67
C SER A 219 11.65 8.94 -23.55
N LYS A 220 12.88 8.54 -23.90
CA LYS A 220 13.12 7.35 -24.73
C LYS A 220 12.90 6.07 -23.93
N ALA A 221 13.43 6.03 -22.70
CA ALA A 221 13.25 4.88 -21.82
C ALA A 221 11.77 4.74 -21.41
N SER A 222 11.14 5.84 -21.00
CA SER A 222 9.71 5.88 -20.64
C SER A 222 8.83 5.41 -21.81
N LYS A 223 9.11 5.84 -23.05
CA LYS A 223 8.34 5.40 -24.22
C LYS A 223 8.44 3.88 -24.46
N SER A 224 9.59 3.28 -24.23
CA SER A 224 9.77 1.82 -24.40
C SER A 224 8.94 1.03 -23.37
N VAL A 225 8.85 1.54 -22.13
CA VAL A 225 8.02 0.96 -21.07
C VAL A 225 6.54 1.14 -21.39
N GLN A 226 6.15 2.31 -21.88
CA GLN A 226 4.78 2.60 -22.32
C GLN A 226 4.32 1.64 -23.42
N ASP A 227 5.14 1.46 -24.47
CA ASP A 227 4.84 0.52 -25.57
C ASP A 227 4.72 -0.93 -25.07
N PHE A 228 5.61 -1.33 -24.15
CA PHE A 228 5.55 -2.65 -23.52
C PHE A 228 4.25 -2.85 -22.73
N LEU A 229 3.87 -1.91 -21.88
CA LEU A 229 2.65 -1.98 -21.08
C LEU A 229 1.40 -1.99 -21.97
N GLN A 230 1.36 -1.11 -22.97
CA GLN A 230 0.26 -1.06 -23.92
C GLN A 230 0.09 -2.41 -24.62
N LYS A 231 1.18 -2.96 -25.17
CA LYS A 231 1.14 -4.27 -25.82
C LYS A 231 0.71 -5.38 -24.85
N LYS A 232 1.20 -5.36 -23.61
CA LYS A 232 0.84 -6.36 -22.60
C LYS A 232 -0.65 -6.35 -22.30
N PHE A 233 -1.25 -5.17 -22.16
CA PHE A 233 -2.70 -5.04 -21.98
C PHE A 233 -3.50 -5.46 -23.22
N GLU A 234 -3.03 -5.13 -24.42
CA GLU A 234 -3.65 -5.58 -25.68
C GLU A 234 -3.61 -7.11 -25.82
N ASP A 235 -2.49 -7.74 -25.47
CA ASP A 235 -2.34 -9.20 -25.49
C ASP A 235 -3.26 -9.89 -24.46
N MET A 236 -3.66 -9.18 -23.40
CA MET A 236 -4.70 -9.61 -22.45
C MET A 236 -6.13 -9.40 -22.96
N GLY A 237 -6.30 -8.72 -24.10
CA GLY A 237 -7.60 -8.44 -24.71
C GLY A 237 -8.24 -7.11 -24.31
N TYR A 238 -7.53 -6.24 -23.60
CA TYR A 238 -8.03 -4.91 -23.25
C TYR A 238 -7.95 -3.95 -24.44
N THR A 239 -8.84 -2.94 -24.42
CA THR A 239 -8.63 -1.75 -25.26
C THR A 239 -7.69 -0.81 -24.52
N THR A 240 -6.71 -0.27 -25.23
CA THR A 240 -5.68 0.61 -24.66
C THR A 240 -5.70 1.99 -25.28
N CYS A 241 -5.25 2.98 -24.51
CA CYS A 241 -4.97 4.33 -25.00
C CYS A 241 -3.86 5.00 -24.18
N GLU A 242 -3.24 6.01 -24.79
CA GLU A 242 -2.31 6.92 -24.12
C GLU A 242 -3.09 8.13 -23.59
N HIS A 243 -2.85 8.50 -22.33
CA HIS A 243 -3.36 9.73 -21.71
C HIS A 243 -2.17 10.62 -21.33
N GLU A 244 -1.91 11.62 -22.16
CA GLU A 244 -0.81 12.57 -21.99
C GLU A 244 -1.20 13.73 -21.06
N PHE A 245 -0.29 14.16 -20.19
CA PHE A 245 -0.50 15.25 -19.24
C PHE A 245 0.83 15.94 -18.84
N MET A 246 0.75 17.06 -18.12
CA MET A 246 1.92 17.81 -17.62
C MET A 246 2.05 17.68 -16.10
N ASN A 247 3.20 17.22 -15.60
CA ASN A 247 3.51 17.14 -14.16
C ASN A 247 5.01 17.39 -13.91
N GLY A 248 5.42 18.66 -13.89
CA GLY A 248 6.85 19.03 -13.88
C GLY A 248 7.59 18.72 -15.20
N GLY A 249 6.90 18.12 -16.17
CA GLY A 249 7.34 17.78 -17.52
C GLY A 249 6.24 16.97 -18.24
N PRO A 250 6.39 16.65 -19.54
CA PRO A 250 5.48 15.78 -20.26
C PRO A 250 5.47 14.37 -19.66
N ALA A 251 4.29 13.83 -19.39
CA ALA A 251 4.09 12.49 -18.85
C ALA A 251 2.92 11.80 -19.56
N THR A 252 2.95 10.47 -19.60
CA THR A 252 1.94 9.67 -20.30
C THR A 252 1.48 8.54 -19.39
N ASN A 253 0.17 8.42 -19.17
CA ASN A 253 -0.43 7.23 -18.59
C ASN A 253 -0.80 6.25 -19.70
N ILE A 254 -0.63 4.95 -19.43
CA ILE A 254 -1.20 3.89 -20.26
C ILE A 254 -2.48 3.43 -19.59
N VAL A 255 -3.60 3.63 -20.27
CA VAL A 255 -4.93 3.26 -19.78
C VAL A 255 -5.38 2.04 -20.56
N ALA A 256 -5.64 0.95 -19.84
CA ALA A 256 -6.31 -0.23 -20.37
C ALA A 256 -7.71 -0.31 -19.77
N TYR A 257 -8.71 -0.57 -20.61
CA TYR A 257 -10.10 -0.62 -20.17
C TYR A 257 -10.89 -1.71 -20.89
N GLU A 258 -11.92 -2.18 -20.21
CA GLU A 258 -12.96 -3.05 -20.73
C GLU A 258 -14.30 -2.36 -20.42
N PRO A 259 -15.11 -2.03 -21.44
CA PRO A 259 -16.39 -1.39 -21.19
C PRO A 259 -17.33 -2.37 -20.49
N GLY A 260 -17.95 -1.92 -19.39
CA GLY A 260 -19.03 -2.67 -18.74
C GLY A 260 -20.20 -2.88 -19.70
N THR A 261 -20.97 -3.94 -19.46
CA THR A 261 -22.17 -4.26 -20.25
C THR A 261 -23.34 -3.31 -19.97
N GLU A 262 -23.31 -2.63 -18.82
CA GLU A 262 -24.36 -1.71 -18.39
C GLU A 262 -23.77 -0.31 -18.13
N HIS A 263 -24.31 0.71 -18.80
CA HIS A 263 -23.81 2.08 -18.73
C HIS A 263 -24.06 2.80 -17.38
N SER A 264 -24.81 2.18 -16.46
CA SER A 264 -25.25 2.78 -15.20
C SER A 264 -24.41 2.40 -13.97
N GLU A 265 -23.47 1.47 -14.08
CA GLU A 265 -22.82 0.86 -12.90
C GLU A 265 -21.47 1.50 -12.47
N GLY A 266 -21.18 2.70 -12.97
CA GLY A 266 -19.99 3.45 -12.55
C GLY A 266 -18.69 2.92 -13.15
N LEU A 267 -17.56 3.20 -12.49
CA LEU A 267 -16.22 2.87 -12.96
C LEU A 267 -15.38 2.35 -11.79
N VAL A 268 -14.69 1.23 -12.01
CA VAL A 268 -13.64 0.75 -11.12
C VAL A 268 -12.29 1.11 -11.74
N VAL A 269 -11.50 1.93 -11.04
CA VAL A 269 -10.16 2.32 -11.50
C VAL A 269 -9.12 1.64 -10.63
N LEU A 270 -8.26 0.85 -11.27
CA LEU A 270 -7.05 0.28 -10.68
C LEU A 270 -5.86 0.94 -11.36
N GLY A 271 -4.87 1.37 -10.58
CA GLY A 271 -3.72 2.09 -11.11
C GLY A 271 -2.46 1.85 -10.30
N ALA A 272 -1.32 1.91 -10.99
CA ALA A 272 0.01 1.90 -10.42
C ALA A 272 0.91 2.85 -11.23
N HIS A 273 1.93 3.41 -10.59
CA HIS A 273 2.99 4.11 -11.31
C HIS A 273 3.96 3.08 -11.90
N TYR A 274 4.49 3.37 -13.10
CA TYR A 274 5.46 2.50 -13.77
C TYR A 274 6.86 3.11 -13.84
N ASP A 275 6.99 4.41 -13.60
CA ASP A 275 8.25 5.15 -13.53
C ASP A 275 9.02 4.91 -12.23
#